data_AF-A0A959J7F6-F1
#
_entry.id   AF-A0A959J7F6-F1
#
_cell.length_a   1.000
_cell.length_b   1.000
_cell.length_c   1.000
_cell.angle_alpha   90.00
_cell.angle_beta   90.00
_cell.angle_gamma   90.00
#
_symmetry.space_group_name_H-M   'P 1'
#
loop_
_entity.id
_entity.type
_entity.pdbx_description
1 polymer ?
#
loop_
_entity_poly.entity_id
_entity_poly.type
_entity_poly.pdbx_seq_one_letter_code
_entity_poly.pdbx_strand_id
1 'polypeptide(L)'
;MVVVFKTKNYNEKISKDPSQKEFVEKKLNDLDSRLRLDHYNKNPKCYDKKGVWVYKFQGVGQNMRLVLEEVKDDETGDHQLLIVRDYIPQKEYEPKWRMVFEPMISSGNYLEKFPLDGEERKVALDYFYSKLSPQKEKKQLLPDSLNKWLYDFGMNNQFDIYESNNWPKYQKNLDESSISYIYEIIKKILSIGPDNSNCKSIDAGFRKLYLHEEFEISLVFDYVKFNIEGAPIILLHGWNYLHKKNEIQDLINEAINYEPLQVKENAYSLKSITYSAYRGYPSTIFKVVDGLKRWKEVQIASNRSNLALSPEQVSFLNKIEFPKFINGQAGSGKSEMLMYMFSELHFRKELEEFSGDPIFLTENNELLERAKNDAEIKLLFNARYQDYGLRVSDIRSYFFTFKDFLREKFIDEDDEVFDIVCMDEKYINFYRFKKLYEESYLKEKIKKIYPAELAWFVINTF
;
A
#
# COMPACT_ATOMS: atom_id res chain seq x y z
N MET A 1 0.11 -11.25 -26.69
CA MET A 1 -0.60 -12.47 -26.25
C MET A 1 -0.65 -13.43 -27.43
N VAL A 2 -0.36 -14.71 -27.21
CA VAL A 2 -0.45 -15.77 -28.21
C VAL A 2 -1.81 -16.45 -28.09
N VAL A 3 -2.49 -16.66 -29.21
CA VAL A 3 -3.75 -17.42 -29.26
C VAL A 3 -3.57 -18.59 -30.21
N VAL A 4 -3.91 -19.80 -29.78
CA VAL A 4 -3.75 -21.01 -30.57
C VAL A 4 -5.10 -21.47 -31.13
N PHE A 5 -5.21 -21.55 -32.45
CA PHE A 5 -6.38 -22.08 -33.16
C PHE A 5 -6.06 -23.43 -33.80
N LYS A 6 -6.96 -24.40 -33.64
CA LYS A 6 -6.78 -25.79 -34.12
C LYS A 6 -7.64 -26.03 -35.35
N THR A 7 -7.02 -26.37 -36.48
CA THR A 7 -7.74 -26.66 -37.72
C THR A 7 -8.45 -28.02 -37.69
N LYS A 8 -9.44 -28.20 -38.55
CA LYS A 8 -10.12 -29.48 -38.83
C LYS A 8 -9.12 -30.56 -39.23
N ASN A 9 -8.20 -30.24 -40.13
CA ASN A 9 -7.14 -31.17 -40.56
C ASN A 9 -6.27 -31.64 -39.38
N TYR A 10 -5.87 -30.73 -38.48
CA TYR A 10 -5.17 -31.11 -37.25
C TYR A 10 -6.03 -32.06 -36.40
N ASN A 11 -7.29 -31.71 -36.15
CA ASN A 11 -8.21 -32.49 -35.31
C ASN A 11 -8.44 -33.90 -35.86
N GLU A 12 -8.60 -34.05 -37.17
CA GLU A 12 -8.79 -35.34 -37.85
C GLU A 12 -7.54 -36.23 -37.80
N LYS A 13 -6.34 -35.63 -37.87
CA LYS A 13 -5.09 -36.38 -37.81
C LYS A 13 -4.73 -36.78 -36.38
N ILE A 14 -4.86 -35.88 -35.40
CA ILE A 14 -4.57 -36.21 -34.00
C ILE A 14 -5.57 -37.22 -33.43
N SER A 15 -6.82 -37.26 -33.91
CA SER A 15 -7.79 -38.29 -33.50
C SER A 15 -7.39 -39.70 -33.90
N LYS A 16 -6.54 -39.84 -34.94
CA LYS A 16 -5.98 -41.14 -35.36
C LYS A 16 -4.77 -41.56 -34.53
N ASP A 17 -4.27 -40.69 -33.64
CA ASP A 17 -3.16 -40.95 -32.72
C ASP A 17 -3.53 -40.53 -31.28
N PRO A 18 -4.50 -41.23 -30.65
CA PRO A 18 -5.00 -40.87 -29.32
C PRO A 18 -3.90 -40.94 -28.25
N SER A 19 -2.86 -41.75 -28.46
CA SER A 19 -1.73 -41.92 -27.53
C SER A 19 -0.91 -40.64 -27.34
N GLN A 20 -0.89 -39.75 -28.34
CA GLN A 20 -0.13 -38.50 -28.30
C GLN A 20 -1.02 -37.28 -28.06
N LYS A 21 -2.35 -37.42 -28.20
CA LYS A 21 -3.30 -36.30 -28.13
C LYS A 21 -3.15 -35.48 -26.85
N GLU A 22 -3.20 -36.13 -25.69
CA GLU A 22 -3.13 -35.44 -24.39
C GLU A 22 -1.83 -34.63 -24.23
N PHE A 23 -0.71 -35.22 -24.66
CA PHE A 23 0.59 -34.58 -24.57
C PHE A 23 0.73 -33.39 -25.53
N VAL A 24 0.23 -33.52 -26.75
CA VAL A 24 0.21 -32.44 -27.74
C VAL A 24 -0.70 -31.29 -27.27
N GLU A 25 -1.89 -31.62 -26.75
CA GLU A 25 -2.84 -30.65 -26.20
C GLU A 25 -2.24 -29.86 -25.04
N LYS A 26 -1.54 -30.54 -24.11
CA LYS A 26 -0.83 -29.87 -23.03
C LYS A 26 0.20 -28.85 -23.53
N LYS A 27 0.88 -29.11 -24.64
CA LYS A 27 1.84 -28.17 -25.24
C LYS A 27 1.17 -27.04 -26.02
N LEU A 28 0.04 -27.28 -26.67
CA LEU A 28 -0.73 -26.22 -27.31
C LEU A 28 -1.30 -25.25 -26.26
N ASN A 29 -1.79 -25.76 -25.13
CA ASN A 29 -2.25 -24.91 -24.03
C ASN A 29 -1.11 -24.10 -23.40
N ASP A 30 0.09 -24.68 -23.30
CA ASP A 30 1.31 -23.96 -22.87
C ASP A 30 1.77 -22.90 -23.88
N LEU A 31 1.36 -22.98 -25.15
CA LEU A 31 1.59 -21.92 -26.14
C LEU A 31 0.52 -20.82 -26.03
N ASP A 32 -0.73 -21.20 -25.77
CA ASP A 32 -1.88 -20.28 -25.62
C ASP A 32 -1.77 -19.39 -24.37
N SER A 33 -1.04 -19.83 -23.34
CA SER A 33 -0.78 -19.03 -22.14
C SER A 33 0.35 -18.00 -22.31
N ARG A 34 1.01 -17.93 -23.46
CA ARG A 34 2.22 -17.11 -23.64
C ARG A 34 1.92 -15.68 -24.05
N LEU A 35 2.81 -14.77 -23.64
CA LEU A 35 2.77 -13.37 -24.06
C LEU A 35 3.26 -13.20 -25.51
N ARG A 36 4.39 -13.85 -25.88
CA ARG A 36 5.01 -13.85 -27.22
C ARG A 36 5.89 -15.10 -27.43
N LEU A 37 6.31 -15.36 -28.68
CA LEU A 37 7.15 -16.50 -29.05
C LEU A 37 8.67 -16.23 -29.00
N ASP A 38 9.06 -14.97 -28.88
CA ASP A 38 10.39 -14.44 -29.25
C ASP A 38 11.51 -14.81 -28.26
N HIS A 39 11.17 -15.33 -27.06
CA HIS A 39 12.11 -15.42 -25.93
C HIS A 39 12.60 -16.83 -25.56
N TYR A 40 12.31 -17.87 -26.35
CA TYR A 40 12.81 -19.22 -26.05
C TYR A 40 13.53 -19.90 -27.23
N ASN A 41 14.85 -20.10 -27.07
CA ASN A 41 15.76 -20.72 -28.04
C ASN A 41 15.51 -22.23 -28.31
N LYS A 42 14.49 -22.87 -27.70
CA LYS A 42 14.35 -24.33 -27.73
C LYS A 42 13.11 -24.89 -28.42
N ASN A 43 12.04 -24.12 -28.70
CA ASN A 43 10.88 -24.48 -29.55
C ASN A 43 9.76 -23.41 -29.39
N PRO A 44 8.98 -23.06 -30.43
CA PRO A 44 9.05 -23.49 -31.84
C PRO A 44 10.16 -22.78 -32.64
N LYS A 45 10.52 -23.31 -33.82
CA LYS A 45 11.45 -22.64 -34.76
C LYS A 45 10.69 -22.09 -35.96
N CYS A 46 11.03 -20.88 -36.38
CA CYS A 46 10.55 -20.28 -37.62
C CYS A 46 11.33 -20.87 -38.79
N TYR A 47 10.64 -21.41 -39.79
CA TYR A 47 11.29 -22.07 -40.94
C TYR A 47 11.25 -21.22 -42.21
N ASP A 48 10.31 -20.28 -42.34
CA ASP A 48 10.24 -19.38 -43.47
C ASP A 48 9.92 -17.93 -43.08
N LYS A 49 10.14 -17.01 -44.02
CA LYS A 49 9.79 -15.58 -43.83
C LYS A 49 8.29 -15.31 -43.93
N LYS A 50 7.48 -16.31 -44.29
CA LYS A 50 6.02 -16.22 -44.44
C LYS A 50 5.27 -16.61 -43.15
N GLY A 51 6.00 -16.83 -42.05
CA GLY A 51 5.41 -17.08 -40.73
C GLY A 51 5.05 -18.54 -40.48
N VAL A 52 5.65 -19.50 -41.19
CA VAL A 52 5.47 -20.93 -40.88
C VAL A 52 6.49 -21.37 -39.82
N TRP A 53 5.96 -21.81 -38.70
CA TRP A 53 6.70 -22.34 -37.57
C TRP A 53 6.52 -23.85 -37.48
N VAL A 54 7.57 -24.54 -37.02
CA VAL A 54 7.49 -25.97 -36.75
C VAL A 54 7.86 -26.23 -35.30
N TYR A 55 6.95 -26.85 -34.57
CA TYR A 55 7.18 -27.31 -33.21
C TYR A 55 7.65 -28.76 -33.26
N LYS A 56 8.89 -29.02 -32.83
CA LYS A 56 9.49 -30.36 -32.87
C LYS A 56 9.42 -31.04 -31.51
N PHE A 57 8.83 -32.22 -31.47
CA PHE A 57 8.87 -33.11 -30.32
C PHE A 57 9.94 -34.17 -30.55
N GLN A 58 10.81 -34.38 -29.55
CA GLN A 58 11.89 -35.36 -29.61
C GLN A 58 11.89 -36.19 -28.32
N GLY A 59 11.92 -37.52 -28.44
CA GLY A 59 11.89 -38.43 -27.30
C GLY A 59 11.59 -39.87 -27.72
N VAL A 60 11.73 -40.82 -26.78
CA VAL A 60 11.45 -42.24 -27.01
C VAL A 60 9.96 -42.42 -27.32
N GLY A 61 9.64 -42.72 -28.59
CA GLY A 61 8.26 -42.90 -29.07
C GLY A 61 7.47 -41.60 -29.29
N GLN A 62 8.13 -40.44 -29.30
CA GLN A 62 7.49 -39.11 -29.31
C GLN A 62 8.03 -38.19 -30.42
N ASN A 63 8.62 -38.76 -31.48
CA ASN A 63 9.18 -37.96 -32.58
C ASN A 63 8.05 -37.50 -33.51
N MET A 64 7.50 -36.32 -33.26
CA MET A 64 6.41 -35.74 -34.04
C MET A 64 6.64 -34.25 -34.27
N ARG A 65 5.89 -33.67 -35.21
CA ARG A 65 5.96 -32.25 -35.52
C ARG A 65 4.57 -31.65 -35.65
N LEU A 66 4.45 -30.41 -35.21
CA LEU A 66 3.32 -29.54 -35.53
C LEU A 66 3.78 -28.49 -36.51
N VAL A 67 2.99 -28.27 -37.56
CA VAL A 67 3.16 -27.14 -38.46
C VAL A 67 2.19 -26.05 -38.00
N LEU A 68 2.72 -24.87 -37.70
CA LEU A 68 1.99 -23.72 -37.20
C LEU A 68 2.14 -22.58 -38.21
N GLU A 69 1.06 -21.86 -38.46
CA GLU A 69 1.06 -20.62 -39.23
C GLU A 69 0.87 -19.45 -38.27
N GLU A 70 1.78 -18.48 -38.30
CA GLU A 70 1.70 -17.24 -37.55
C GLU A 70 0.95 -16.19 -38.38
N VAL A 71 -0.15 -15.71 -37.83
CA VAL A 71 -0.88 -14.54 -38.33
C VAL A 71 -0.65 -13.42 -37.33
N LYS A 72 0.05 -12.38 -37.76
CA LYS A 72 0.28 -11.17 -36.96
C LYS A 72 -0.90 -10.22 -37.15
N ASP A 73 -1.31 -9.61 -36.05
CA ASP A 73 -2.27 -8.51 -36.10
C ASP A 73 -1.54 -7.21 -36.47
N ASP A 74 -1.90 -6.63 -37.61
CA ASP A 74 -1.27 -5.43 -38.14
C ASP A 74 -1.59 -4.17 -37.31
N GLU A 75 -2.70 -4.18 -36.55
CA GLU A 75 -3.15 -3.02 -35.77
C GLU A 75 -2.41 -2.87 -34.43
N THR A 76 -2.08 -3.98 -33.77
CA THR A 76 -1.50 -3.95 -32.41
C THR A 76 -0.03 -4.36 -32.36
N GLY A 77 0.46 -5.18 -33.29
CA GLY A 77 1.84 -5.70 -33.30
C GLY A 77 2.24 -6.57 -32.08
N ASP A 78 1.37 -6.64 -31.06
CA ASP A 78 1.62 -7.23 -29.74
C ASP A 78 0.94 -8.60 -29.55
N HIS A 79 0.08 -8.97 -30.50
CA HIS A 79 -0.73 -10.18 -30.46
C HIS A 79 -0.44 -11.09 -31.65
N GLN A 80 -0.38 -12.41 -31.39
CA GLN A 80 -0.03 -13.43 -32.37
C GLN A 80 -1.10 -14.51 -32.38
N LEU A 81 -1.72 -14.74 -33.54
CA LEU A 81 -2.55 -15.92 -33.77
C LEU A 81 -1.68 -17.04 -34.36
N LEU A 82 -1.65 -18.18 -33.69
CA LEU A 82 -1.03 -19.40 -34.18
C LEU A 82 -2.09 -20.39 -34.65
N ILE A 83 -2.14 -20.63 -35.95
CA ILE A 83 -3.03 -21.62 -36.56
C ILE A 83 -2.27 -22.94 -36.67
N VAL A 84 -2.72 -23.98 -35.96
CA VAL A 84 -2.16 -25.34 -36.04
C VAL A 84 -2.63 -25.98 -37.35
N ARG A 85 -1.76 -25.95 -38.36
CA ARG A 85 -2.03 -26.43 -39.72
C ARG A 85 -2.08 -27.94 -39.80
N ASP A 86 -1.11 -28.59 -39.17
CA ASP A 86 -0.88 -30.01 -39.38
C ASP A 86 -0.21 -30.70 -38.19
N TYR A 87 -0.50 -31.99 -38.07
CA TYR A 87 0.12 -32.93 -37.13
C TYR A 87 0.79 -34.05 -37.93
N ILE A 88 2.11 -34.18 -37.76
CA ILE A 88 2.91 -35.19 -38.46
C ILE A 88 3.42 -36.21 -37.43
N PRO A 89 2.80 -37.40 -37.36
CA PRO A 89 3.18 -38.43 -36.41
C PRO A 89 4.49 -39.12 -36.81
N GLN A 90 5.13 -39.78 -35.85
CA GLN A 90 6.40 -40.50 -36.06
C GLN A 90 6.36 -41.51 -37.20
N LYS A 91 5.22 -42.17 -37.43
CA LYS A 91 5.09 -43.20 -38.48
C LYS A 91 5.15 -42.63 -39.89
N GLU A 92 4.86 -41.34 -40.07
CA GLU A 92 4.94 -40.63 -41.35
C GLU A 92 6.24 -39.80 -41.49
N TYR A 93 7.08 -39.83 -40.46
CA TYR A 93 8.05 -38.78 -40.13
C TYR A 93 9.36 -38.78 -40.92
N GLU A 94 10.04 -39.90 -41.17
CA GLU A 94 11.41 -39.84 -41.70
C GLU A 94 11.47 -39.57 -43.23
N PRO A 95 10.76 -40.31 -44.11
CA PRO A 95 10.85 -40.07 -45.55
C PRO A 95 10.08 -38.83 -46.01
N LYS A 96 8.80 -38.69 -45.61
CA LYS A 96 7.94 -37.61 -46.12
C LYS A 96 8.35 -36.24 -45.56
N TRP A 97 8.80 -36.15 -44.32
CA TRP A 97 9.25 -34.85 -43.79
C TRP A 97 10.45 -34.31 -44.55
N ARG A 98 11.53 -35.09 -44.62
CA ARG A 98 12.79 -34.62 -45.22
C ARG A 98 12.68 -34.42 -46.73
N MET A 99 11.88 -35.25 -47.41
CA MET A 99 11.74 -35.17 -48.87
C MET A 99 10.66 -34.20 -49.34
N VAL A 100 9.61 -33.96 -48.54
CA VAL A 100 8.42 -33.22 -49.00
C VAL A 100 8.17 -31.98 -48.14
N PHE A 101 7.96 -32.14 -46.83
CA PHE A 101 7.49 -31.03 -45.99
C PHE A 101 8.60 -30.01 -45.68
N GLU A 102 9.78 -30.46 -45.28
CA GLU A 102 10.88 -29.55 -44.90
C GLU A 102 11.39 -28.69 -46.06
N PRO A 103 11.63 -29.23 -47.27
CA PRO A 103 12.00 -28.40 -48.42
C PRO A 103 10.89 -27.43 -48.80
N MET A 104 9.62 -27.84 -48.68
CA MET A 104 8.48 -27.02 -49.04
C MET A 104 8.23 -25.88 -48.06
N ILE A 105 8.35 -26.15 -46.76
CA ILE A 105 8.27 -25.11 -45.73
C ILE A 105 9.48 -24.18 -45.85
N SER A 106 10.70 -24.71 -45.93
CA SER A 106 11.92 -23.87 -46.01
C SER A 106 11.99 -23.02 -47.28
N SER A 107 11.34 -23.43 -48.37
CA SER A 107 11.21 -22.64 -49.61
C SER A 107 10.07 -21.61 -49.55
N GLY A 108 9.25 -21.60 -48.50
CA GLY A 108 8.10 -20.70 -48.35
C GLY A 108 6.89 -21.05 -49.23
N ASN A 109 6.82 -22.27 -49.76
CA ASN A 109 5.76 -22.70 -50.67
C ASN A 109 4.65 -23.51 -49.96
N TYR A 110 4.80 -23.77 -48.66
CA TYR A 110 3.87 -24.62 -47.91
C TYR A 110 2.44 -24.05 -47.88
N LEU A 111 2.28 -22.77 -47.55
CA LEU A 111 0.96 -22.13 -47.46
C LEU A 111 0.26 -22.01 -48.82
N GLU A 112 1.01 -21.89 -49.91
CA GLU A 112 0.46 -21.84 -51.27
C GLU A 112 -0.04 -23.21 -51.73
N LYS A 113 0.70 -24.27 -51.38
CA LYS A 113 0.32 -25.65 -51.75
C LYS A 113 -0.77 -26.22 -50.87
N PHE A 114 -0.83 -25.80 -49.60
CA PHE A 114 -1.82 -26.20 -48.63
C PHE A 114 -2.54 -24.97 -48.07
N PRO A 115 -3.33 -24.25 -48.89
CA PRO A 115 -4.05 -23.06 -48.43
C PRO A 115 -5.05 -23.42 -47.33
N LEU A 116 -5.29 -22.50 -46.38
CA LEU A 116 -6.42 -22.69 -45.47
C LEU A 116 -7.70 -22.53 -46.27
N ASP A 117 -8.71 -23.31 -45.92
CA ASP A 117 -10.06 -23.00 -46.36
C ASP A 117 -10.45 -21.59 -45.89
N GLY A 118 -11.14 -20.84 -46.76
CA GLY A 118 -11.49 -19.44 -46.49
C GLY A 118 -12.44 -19.27 -45.31
N GLU A 119 -13.40 -20.20 -45.14
CA GLU A 119 -14.31 -20.18 -44.00
C GLU A 119 -13.57 -20.53 -42.71
N GLU A 120 -12.71 -21.54 -42.74
CA GLU A 120 -11.91 -21.92 -41.58
C GLU A 120 -10.95 -20.80 -41.14
N ARG A 121 -10.37 -20.06 -42.09
CA ARG A 121 -9.56 -18.88 -41.79
C ARG A 121 -10.38 -17.79 -41.12
N LYS A 122 -11.60 -17.55 -41.58
CA LYS A 122 -12.52 -16.59 -40.96
C LYS A 122 -12.86 -17.00 -39.53
N VAL A 123 -13.17 -18.28 -39.30
CA VAL A 123 -13.43 -18.81 -37.94
C VAL A 123 -12.23 -18.64 -37.02
N ALA A 124 -11.00 -18.85 -37.53
CA ALA A 124 -9.79 -18.65 -36.76
C ALA A 124 -9.59 -17.18 -36.33
N LEU A 125 -9.87 -16.24 -37.23
CA LEU A 125 -9.82 -14.80 -36.95
C LEU A 125 -10.93 -14.37 -35.98
N ASP A 126 -12.16 -14.84 -36.16
CA ASP A 126 -13.28 -14.56 -35.25
C ASP A 126 -12.97 -15.08 -33.84
N TYR A 127 -12.40 -16.29 -33.73
CA TYR A 127 -11.92 -16.85 -32.46
C TYR A 127 -10.82 -15.98 -31.83
N PHE A 128 -9.84 -15.54 -32.62
CA PHE A 128 -8.77 -14.67 -32.17
C PHE A 128 -9.29 -13.34 -31.61
N TYR A 129 -10.17 -12.66 -32.34
CA TYR A 129 -10.74 -11.39 -31.89
C TYR A 129 -11.63 -11.55 -30.66
N SER A 130 -12.34 -12.68 -30.52
CA SER A 130 -13.09 -12.99 -29.29
C SER A 130 -12.19 -13.16 -28.06
N LYS A 131 -10.92 -13.57 -28.24
CA LYS A 131 -9.93 -13.73 -27.17
C LYS A 131 -9.17 -12.44 -26.87
N LEU A 132 -8.97 -11.57 -27.87
CA LEU A 132 -8.36 -10.25 -27.69
C LEU A 132 -9.29 -9.24 -27.02
N SER A 133 -10.57 -9.36 -27.34
CA SER A 133 -11.64 -8.68 -26.64
C SER A 133 -12.34 -9.69 -25.75
N PRO A 134 -11.72 -10.18 -24.65
CA PRO A 134 -12.58 -10.67 -23.60
C PRO A 134 -13.51 -9.50 -23.34
N GLN A 135 -14.83 -9.72 -23.36
CA GLN A 135 -15.71 -8.77 -22.72
C GLN A 135 -15.09 -8.59 -21.34
N LYS A 136 -14.35 -7.50 -21.13
CA LYS A 136 -14.01 -7.04 -19.80
C LYS A 136 -15.40 -6.93 -19.22
N GLU A 137 -15.79 -7.90 -18.39
CA GLU A 137 -16.91 -7.71 -17.51
C GLU A 137 -16.71 -6.30 -17.02
N LYS A 138 -17.64 -5.41 -17.39
CA LYS A 138 -17.56 -4.02 -16.97
C LYS A 138 -17.47 -4.17 -15.46
N LYS A 139 -16.27 -3.92 -14.91
CA LYS A 139 -16.07 -3.99 -13.46
C LYS A 139 -17.21 -3.18 -12.90
N GLN A 140 -18.04 -3.82 -12.07
CA GLN A 140 -19.20 -3.14 -11.52
C GLN A 140 -18.72 -1.79 -11.02
N LEU A 141 -19.38 -0.74 -11.49
CA LEU A 141 -19.08 0.60 -11.01
C LEU A 141 -19.27 0.56 -9.49
N LEU A 142 -18.33 1.14 -8.76
CA LEU A 142 -18.48 1.28 -7.32
C LEU A 142 -19.83 1.95 -7.06
N PRO A 143 -20.66 1.40 -6.15
CA PRO A 143 -21.90 2.04 -5.74
C PRO A 143 -21.67 3.52 -5.42
N ASP A 144 -22.60 4.39 -5.82
CA ASP A 144 -22.45 5.84 -5.60
C ASP A 144 -22.27 6.20 -4.12
N SER A 145 -22.81 5.37 -3.21
CA SER A 145 -22.63 5.48 -1.75
C SER A 145 -21.17 5.30 -1.31
N LEU A 146 -20.35 4.60 -2.09
CA LEU A 146 -18.92 4.42 -1.84
C LEU A 146 -18.03 5.42 -2.59
N ASN A 147 -18.58 6.16 -3.55
CA ASN A 147 -17.77 6.94 -4.47
C ASN A 147 -17.63 8.41 -4.05
N LYS A 148 -18.67 9.01 -3.43
CA LYS A 148 -18.68 10.44 -3.09
C LYS A 148 -17.59 10.84 -2.11
N TRP A 149 -17.33 10.04 -1.08
CA TRP A 149 -16.35 10.35 -0.05
C TRP A 149 -14.90 10.14 -0.53
N LEU A 150 -14.67 9.27 -1.54
CA LEU A 150 -13.34 8.96 -2.06
C LEU A 150 -12.66 10.14 -2.76
N TYR A 151 -13.44 11.01 -3.41
CA TYR A 151 -12.89 12.15 -4.16
C TYR A 151 -12.48 13.34 -3.27
N ASP A 152 -13.01 13.40 -2.05
CA ASP A 152 -12.75 14.47 -1.07
C ASP A 152 -12.20 13.91 0.25
N PHE A 153 -11.50 12.78 0.16
CA PHE A 153 -10.87 12.19 1.33
C PHE A 153 -9.59 12.96 1.69
N GLY A 154 -9.60 13.50 2.89
CA GLY A 154 -8.53 14.34 3.39
C GLY A 154 -8.80 14.80 4.82
N MET A 155 -7.72 14.99 5.58
CA MET A 155 -7.75 15.58 6.90
C MET A 155 -7.40 17.05 6.82
N ASN A 156 -8.31 17.93 7.22
CA ASN A 156 -7.96 19.31 7.47
C ASN A 156 -7.43 19.45 8.91
N ASN A 157 -6.20 18.97 9.15
CA ASN A 157 -5.52 19.16 10.44
C ASN A 157 -4.77 20.49 10.40
N GLN A 158 -5.47 21.59 10.68
CA GLN A 158 -4.82 22.87 10.94
C GLN A 158 -4.38 22.92 12.41
N PHE A 159 -3.07 23.01 12.63
CA PHE A 159 -2.50 23.22 13.94
C PHE A 159 -2.21 24.71 14.12
N ASP A 160 -2.69 25.27 15.23
CA ASP A 160 -2.47 26.69 15.56
C ASP A 160 -1.46 26.83 16.71
N ILE A 161 -1.07 25.71 17.33
CA ILE A 161 -0.14 25.66 18.46
C ILE A 161 0.91 24.61 18.16
N TYR A 162 2.17 25.01 18.28
CA TYR A 162 3.33 24.17 18.09
C TYR A 162 4.22 24.23 19.33
N GLU A 163 4.91 23.15 19.63
CA GLU A 163 5.95 23.06 20.65
C GLU A 163 7.29 22.94 19.94
N SER A 164 8.28 23.77 20.27
CA SER A 164 9.63 23.68 19.70
C SER A 164 10.37 22.43 20.19
N ASN A 165 11.47 22.07 19.53
CA ASN A 165 12.38 21.03 20.01
C ASN A 165 13.02 21.33 21.39
N ASN A 166 12.91 22.56 21.91
CA ASN A 166 13.36 22.88 23.26
C ASN A 166 12.35 22.49 24.33
N TRP A 167 11.06 22.40 23.97
CA TRP A 167 9.95 22.13 24.91
C TRP A 167 10.16 20.89 25.81
N PRO A 168 10.65 19.73 25.29
CA PRO A 168 10.84 18.54 26.13
C PRO A 168 11.85 18.73 27.28
N LYS A 169 12.80 19.65 27.16
CA LYS A 169 13.75 19.96 28.24
C LYS A 169 13.01 20.46 29.49
N TYR A 170 11.94 21.22 29.28
CA TYR A 170 11.15 21.86 30.33
C TYR A 170 9.98 20.98 30.81
N GLN A 171 9.73 19.83 30.17
CA GLN A 171 8.70 18.89 30.62
C GLN A 171 9.12 17.99 31.79
N LYS A 172 10.43 17.77 32.00
CA LYS A 172 10.95 16.81 33.01
C LYS A 172 10.56 17.13 34.46
N ASN A 173 10.17 18.37 34.73
CA ASN A 173 9.81 18.86 36.07
C ASN A 173 8.33 19.28 36.17
N LEU A 174 7.46 18.82 35.26
CA LEU A 174 6.04 19.15 35.30
C LEU A 174 5.34 18.44 36.47
N ASP A 175 4.97 19.20 37.50
CA ASP A 175 3.96 18.77 38.46
C ASP A 175 2.53 19.08 37.96
N GLU A 176 1.53 18.53 38.65
CA GLU A 176 0.13 18.65 38.26
C GLU A 176 -0.40 20.09 38.27
N SER A 177 0.08 20.89 39.22
CA SER A 177 -0.25 22.31 39.35
C SER A 177 0.31 23.12 38.18
N SER A 178 1.55 22.87 37.79
CA SER A 178 2.25 23.60 36.73
C SER A 178 1.65 23.33 35.36
N ILE A 179 1.26 22.08 35.08
CA ILE A 179 0.51 21.73 33.86
C ILE A 179 -0.78 22.57 33.78
N SER A 180 -1.52 22.65 34.89
CA SER A 180 -2.78 23.40 34.94
C SER A 180 -2.58 24.90 34.72
N TYR A 181 -1.55 25.48 35.31
CA TYR A 181 -1.21 26.89 35.12
C TYR A 181 -0.75 27.20 33.70
N ILE A 182 0.11 26.36 33.10
CA ILE A 182 0.53 26.53 31.70
C ILE A 182 -0.67 26.44 30.76
N TYR A 183 -1.58 25.49 31.00
CA TYR A 183 -2.80 25.34 30.22
C TYR A 183 -3.67 26.61 30.25
N GLU A 184 -3.89 27.19 31.44
CA GLU A 184 -4.67 28.43 31.56
C GLU A 184 -3.96 29.64 30.93
N ILE A 185 -2.63 29.72 31.03
CA ILE A 185 -1.84 30.75 30.34
C ILE A 185 -2.04 30.65 28.81
N ILE A 186 -1.88 29.46 28.22
CA ILE A 186 -2.05 29.25 26.78
C ILE A 186 -3.49 29.59 26.36
N LYS A 187 -4.49 29.14 27.11
CA LYS A 187 -5.90 29.45 26.87
C LYS A 187 -6.19 30.96 26.88
N LYS A 188 -5.54 31.69 27.79
CA LYS A 188 -5.63 33.16 27.85
C LYS A 188 -4.97 33.80 26.62
N ILE A 189 -3.75 33.40 26.26
CA ILE A 189 -3.06 33.90 25.05
C ILE A 189 -3.91 33.67 23.79
N LEU A 190 -4.57 32.51 23.68
CA LEU A 190 -5.46 32.20 22.55
C LEU A 190 -6.72 33.09 22.50
N SER A 191 -7.23 33.55 23.64
CA SER A 191 -8.47 34.33 23.70
C SER A 191 -8.26 35.83 23.56
N ILE A 192 -7.21 36.38 24.19
CA ILE A 192 -6.95 37.83 24.22
C ILE A 192 -5.67 38.25 23.46
N GLY A 193 -4.86 37.31 22.99
CA GLY A 193 -3.60 37.60 22.31
C GLY A 193 -2.47 38.03 23.27
N PRO A 194 -1.30 38.42 22.73
CA PRO A 194 -0.14 38.84 23.51
C PRO A 194 -0.25 40.27 24.06
N ASP A 195 -1.30 41.04 23.73
CA ASP A 195 -1.46 42.44 24.17
C ASP A 195 -1.97 42.57 25.64
N ASN A 196 -1.79 41.53 26.44
CA ASN A 196 -2.18 41.46 27.84
C ASN A 196 -1.10 42.09 28.75
N SER A 197 -1.50 42.65 29.90
CA SER A 197 -0.59 43.25 30.90
C SER A 197 0.48 42.29 31.43
N ASN A 198 0.21 40.99 31.38
CA ASN A 198 1.13 39.95 31.87
C ASN A 198 2.12 39.48 30.80
N CYS A 199 2.07 40.06 29.60
CA CYS A 199 2.90 39.67 28.48
C CYS A 199 3.88 40.80 28.12
N LYS A 200 5.13 40.43 27.86
CA LYS A 200 6.22 41.35 27.50
C LYS A 200 6.81 40.90 26.17
N SER A 201 6.94 41.82 25.22
CA SER A 201 7.66 41.56 23.98
C SER A 201 9.16 41.47 24.24
N ILE A 202 9.81 40.47 23.65
CA ILE A 202 11.26 40.29 23.67
C ILE A 202 11.80 40.65 22.29
N ASP A 203 12.86 41.45 22.24
CA ASP A 203 13.57 41.72 20.99
C ASP A 203 14.28 40.46 20.49
N ALA A 204 13.77 39.91 19.40
CA ALA A 204 14.31 38.73 18.72
C ALA A 204 14.48 39.01 17.21
N GLY A 205 14.82 40.26 16.86
CA GLY A 205 14.93 40.70 15.47
C GLY A 205 13.56 40.78 14.79
N PHE A 206 13.38 40.03 13.71
CA PHE A 206 12.13 40.02 12.94
C PHE A 206 11.05 39.10 13.53
N ARG A 207 11.37 38.27 14.54
CA ARG A 207 10.41 37.37 15.19
C ARG A 207 9.69 38.08 16.33
N LYS A 208 8.40 37.77 16.47
CA LYS A 208 7.56 38.30 17.55
C LYS A 208 7.56 37.35 18.74
N LEU A 209 8.64 37.43 19.52
CA LEU A 209 8.85 36.62 20.73
C LEU A 209 8.25 37.33 21.96
N TYR A 210 7.61 36.55 22.83
CA TYR A 210 6.94 37.06 24.02
C TYR A 210 7.27 36.22 25.26
N LEU A 211 7.23 36.89 26.41
CA LEU A 211 7.29 36.31 27.74
C LEU A 211 5.97 36.62 28.46
N HIS A 212 5.23 35.58 28.86
CA HIS A 212 4.05 35.72 29.72
C HIS A 212 4.37 35.28 31.13
N GLU A 213 4.05 36.10 32.13
CA GLU A 213 4.32 35.85 33.55
C GLU A 213 3.01 35.86 34.35
N GLU A 214 2.57 34.69 34.82
CA GLU A 214 1.36 34.54 35.63
C GLU A 214 1.41 33.22 36.42
N PHE A 215 0.72 33.13 37.56
CA PHE A 215 0.65 31.92 38.39
C PHE A 215 2.02 31.36 38.81
N GLU A 216 3.00 32.22 39.14
CA GLU A 216 4.39 31.83 39.44
C GLU A 216 5.12 31.13 38.27
N ILE A 217 4.59 31.23 37.04
CA ILE A 217 5.15 30.66 35.81
C ILE A 217 5.50 31.76 34.81
N SER A 218 6.65 31.58 34.16
CA SER A 218 7.13 32.32 33.00
C SER A 218 7.08 31.41 31.77
N LEU A 219 6.30 31.78 30.75
CA LEU A 219 6.16 31.06 29.48
C LEU A 219 6.77 31.89 28.34
N VAL A 220 7.65 31.28 27.55
CA VAL A 220 8.27 31.92 26.38
C VAL A 220 7.71 31.33 25.08
N PHE A 221 7.21 32.18 24.18
CA PHE A 221 6.54 31.75 22.95
C PHE A 221 6.65 32.78 21.82
N ASP A 222 6.62 32.32 20.56
CA ASP A 222 6.35 33.18 19.41
C ASP A 222 4.84 33.28 19.15
N TYR A 223 4.39 34.46 18.73
CA TYR A 223 3.01 34.69 18.29
C TYR A 223 2.99 35.35 16.91
N VAL A 224 2.53 34.62 15.90
CA VAL A 224 2.67 35.00 14.49
C VAL A 224 1.35 34.93 13.74
N LYS A 225 1.08 35.94 12.92
CA LYS A 225 0.00 35.95 11.93
C LYS A 225 0.61 36.08 10.54
N PHE A 226 0.63 35.00 9.76
CA PHE A 226 1.19 35.02 8.40
C PHE A 226 0.22 35.62 7.37
N ASN A 227 -1.09 35.50 7.59
CA ASN A 227 -2.14 36.07 6.74
C ASN A 227 -3.11 36.93 7.58
N ILE A 228 -3.64 38.00 7.00
CA ILE A 228 -4.55 38.96 7.68
C ILE A 228 -5.83 38.28 8.17
N GLU A 229 -6.32 37.28 7.44
CA GLU A 229 -7.53 36.50 7.77
C GLU A 229 -7.24 35.21 8.55
N GLY A 230 -5.97 34.86 8.73
CA GLY A 230 -5.57 33.60 9.36
C GLY A 230 -5.63 33.66 10.89
N ALA A 231 -5.95 32.52 11.52
CA ALA A 231 -5.77 32.35 12.96
C ALA A 231 -4.28 32.55 13.33
N PRO A 232 -4.00 33.14 14.50
CA PRO A 232 -2.63 33.27 14.97
C PRO A 232 -2.03 31.90 15.27
N ILE A 233 -0.73 31.77 15.00
CA ILE A 233 0.05 30.59 15.31
C ILE A 233 0.92 30.89 16.53
N ILE A 234 0.90 29.97 17.48
CA ILE A 234 1.71 30.01 18.70
C ILE A 234 2.79 28.95 18.62
N LEU A 235 4.05 29.33 18.82
CA LEU A 235 5.16 28.38 19.00
C LEU A 235 5.70 28.48 20.42
N LEU A 236 5.56 27.41 21.19
CA LEU A 236 5.99 27.31 22.59
C LEU A 236 7.46 26.88 22.66
N HIS A 237 8.31 27.71 23.27
CA HIS A 237 9.75 27.42 23.43
C HIS A 237 10.06 26.69 24.73
N GLY A 238 9.40 27.10 25.81
CA GLY A 238 9.57 26.50 27.13
C GLY A 238 8.94 27.34 28.23
N TRP A 239 9.04 26.85 29.46
CA TRP A 239 8.51 27.51 30.64
C TRP A 239 9.46 27.32 31.83
N ASN A 240 9.34 28.18 32.84
CA ASN A 240 10.00 28.00 34.13
C ASN A 240 9.25 28.73 35.25
N TYR A 241 9.59 28.47 36.51
CA TYR A 241 9.03 29.21 37.62
C TYR A 241 9.64 30.61 37.76
N LEU A 242 8.81 31.59 38.11
CA LEU A 242 9.18 33.01 38.26
C LEU A 242 10.37 33.26 39.20
N HIS A 243 10.54 32.43 40.23
CA HIS A 243 11.67 32.53 41.17
C HIS A 243 13.02 32.11 40.57
N LYS A 244 13.04 31.42 39.43
CA LYS A 244 14.25 30.94 38.74
C LYS A 244 14.72 31.90 37.63
N LYS A 245 14.95 33.16 38.00
CA LYS A 245 15.26 34.24 37.05
C LYS A 245 16.42 33.94 36.08
N ASN A 246 17.49 33.30 36.55
CA ASN A 246 18.64 32.96 35.71
C ASN A 246 18.25 31.93 34.64
N GLU A 247 17.50 30.89 35.01
CA GLU A 247 17.04 29.87 34.07
C GLU A 247 16.01 30.42 33.07
N ILE A 248 15.22 31.44 33.45
CA ILE A 248 14.32 32.16 32.53
C ILE A 248 15.13 32.93 31.49
N GLN A 249 16.21 33.61 31.90
CA GLN A 249 17.07 34.33 30.97
C GLN A 249 17.75 33.36 29.99
N ASP A 250 18.18 32.20 30.46
CA ASP A 250 18.73 31.15 29.61
C ASP A 250 17.69 30.62 28.61
N LEU A 251 16.45 30.37 29.06
CA LEU A 251 15.33 29.99 28.18
C LEU A 251 15.06 31.06 27.10
N ILE A 252 15.05 32.35 27.46
CA ILE A 252 14.88 33.44 26.52
C ILE A 252 16.02 33.44 25.49
N ASN A 253 17.27 33.29 25.95
CA ASN A 253 18.43 33.23 25.07
C ASN A 253 18.39 32.02 24.13
N GLU A 254 17.94 30.85 24.62
CA GLU A 254 17.73 29.65 23.79
C GLU A 254 16.63 29.88 22.74
N ALA A 255 15.53 30.52 23.11
CA ALA A 255 14.45 30.86 22.18
C ALA A 255 14.90 31.87 21.12
N ILE A 256 15.62 32.92 21.50
CA ILE A 256 16.23 33.91 20.59
C ILE A 256 17.17 33.21 19.60
N ASN A 257 18.03 32.32 20.11
CA ASN A 257 19.05 31.64 19.32
C ASN A 257 18.60 30.28 18.75
N TYR A 258 17.29 30.07 18.63
CA TYR A 258 16.76 28.80 18.17
C TYR A 258 17.08 28.59 16.69
N GLU A 259 18.14 27.80 16.44
CA GLU A 259 18.79 27.61 15.13
C GLU A 259 17.83 27.31 13.98
N PRO A 260 16.79 26.45 14.14
CA PRO A 260 15.81 26.20 13.08
C PRO A 260 15.05 27.43 12.59
N LEU A 261 15.02 28.51 13.38
CA LEU A 261 14.32 29.77 13.09
C LEU A 261 15.25 30.97 12.90
N GLN A 262 16.58 30.78 12.89
CA GLN A 262 17.57 31.84 12.61
C GLN A 262 17.70 32.18 11.10
N VAL A 263 16.67 31.88 10.31
CA VAL A 263 16.58 32.22 8.90
C VAL A 263 16.40 33.73 8.70
N LYS A 264 16.66 34.25 7.49
CA LYS A 264 16.36 35.66 7.15
C LYS A 264 14.84 35.93 7.25
N GLU A 265 14.43 37.17 7.51
CA GLU A 265 13.03 37.58 7.67
C GLU A 265 12.09 37.04 6.57
N ASN A 266 12.50 37.14 5.30
CA ASN A 266 11.72 36.64 4.14
C ASN A 266 11.56 35.11 4.09
N ALA A 267 12.28 34.36 4.92
CA ALA A 267 12.23 32.91 5.03
C ALA A 267 11.56 32.43 6.33
N TYR A 268 11.17 33.33 7.23
CA TYR A 268 10.34 32.99 8.37
C TYR A 268 8.90 32.77 7.92
N SER A 269 8.47 31.51 7.94
CA SER A 269 7.19 31.08 7.37
C SER A 269 6.57 29.99 8.25
N LEU A 270 5.29 29.68 7.97
CA LEU A 270 4.63 28.52 8.57
C LEU A 270 5.47 27.24 8.40
N LYS A 271 6.06 27.07 7.21
CA LYS A 271 6.92 25.92 6.89
C LYS A 271 8.11 25.85 7.86
N SER A 272 8.77 26.97 8.15
CA SER A 272 9.90 27.04 9.09
C SER A 272 9.50 26.66 10.52
N ILE A 273 8.36 27.17 11.01
CA ILE A 273 7.81 26.80 12.33
C ILE A 273 7.52 25.30 12.38
N THR A 274 6.79 24.78 11.40
CA THR A 274 6.35 23.38 11.37
C THR A 274 7.50 22.38 11.26
N TYR A 275 8.59 22.69 10.55
CA TYR A 275 9.80 21.85 10.54
C TYR A 275 10.54 21.83 11.87
N SER A 276 10.48 22.94 12.60
CA SER A 276 11.14 23.09 13.88
C SER A 276 10.29 22.58 15.05
N ALA A 277 9.03 22.23 14.80
CA ALA A 277 8.10 21.79 15.82
C ALA A 277 8.37 20.34 16.22
N TYR A 278 8.47 20.13 17.53
CA TYR A 278 8.43 18.82 18.17
C TYR A 278 7.01 18.26 18.24
N ARG A 279 6.04 19.12 18.56
CA ARG A 279 4.61 18.79 18.57
C ARG A 279 3.76 19.90 17.96
N GLY A 280 2.54 19.56 17.54
CA GLY A 280 1.52 20.49 17.06
C GLY A 280 0.12 19.98 17.38
N TYR A 281 -0.77 20.88 17.77
CA TYR A 281 -2.18 20.56 18.06
C TYR A 281 -3.08 21.78 17.79
N PRO A 282 -4.37 21.54 17.49
CA PRO A 282 -5.32 22.62 17.22
C PRO A 282 -5.68 23.37 18.50
N SER A 283 -6.03 24.65 18.38
CA SER A 283 -6.44 25.50 19.51
C SER A 283 -7.74 25.04 20.19
N THR A 284 -8.52 24.17 19.53
CA THR A 284 -9.78 23.62 20.05
C THR A 284 -9.60 22.79 21.32
N ILE A 285 -8.42 22.18 21.54
CA ILE A 285 -8.14 21.43 22.78
C ILE A 285 -8.29 22.30 24.04
N PHE A 286 -8.10 23.62 23.94
CA PHE A 286 -8.24 24.56 25.06
C PHE A 286 -9.67 25.11 25.25
N LYS A 287 -10.59 24.79 24.33
CA LYS A 287 -11.97 25.31 24.31
C LYS A 287 -13.00 24.30 24.83
N VAL A 288 -12.65 23.02 24.93
CA VAL A 288 -13.54 21.94 25.37
C VAL A 288 -13.53 21.77 26.90
N VAL A 289 -14.62 21.25 27.46
CA VAL A 289 -14.85 21.13 28.92
C VAL A 289 -13.75 20.32 29.62
N ASP A 290 -13.32 19.20 29.03
CA ASP A 290 -12.25 18.34 29.57
C ASP A 290 -10.86 18.65 28.99
N GLY A 291 -10.67 19.84 28.40
CA GLY A 291 -9.47 20.19 27.64
C GLY A 291 -8.17 20.09 28.44
N LEU A 292 -8.20 20.45 29.73
CA LEU A 292 -7.03 20.35 30.62
C LEU A 292 -6.58 18.90 30.81
N LYS A 293 -7.51 17.99 31.09
CA LYS A 293 -7.20 16.57 31.27
C LYS A 293 -6.61 15.99 29.99
N ARG A 294 -7.20 16.34 28.83
CA ARG A 294 -6.76 15.88 27.51
C ARG A 294 -5.37 16.41 27.16
N TRP A 295 -5.13 17.70 27.34
CA TRP A 295 -3.83 18.29 27.08
C TRP A 295 -2.75 17.68 28.00
N LYS A 296 -3.08 17.45 29.27
CA LYS A 296 -2.21 16.74 30.22
C LYS A 296 -1.84 15.34 29.73
N GLU A 297 -2.79 14.58 29.22
CA GLU A 297 -2.52 13.25 28.64
C GLU A 297 -1.59 13.34 27.42
N VAL A 298 -1.74 14.34 26.55
CA VAL A 298 -0.82 14.61 25.44
C VAL A 298 0.60 14.94 25.93
N GLN A 299 0.73 15.71 27.01
CA GLN A 299 2.02 16.05 27.58
C GLN A 299 2.73 14.83 28.20
N ILE A 300 1.98 13.95 28.87
CA ILE A 300 2.50 12.75 29.57
C ILE A 300 2.77 11.60 28.60
N ALA A 301 1.99 11.49 27.52
CA ALA A 301 2.11 10.39 26.60
C ALA A 301 3.51 10.40 25.93
N SER A 302 4.23 9.28 26.08
CA SER A 302 5.61 9.12 25.61
C SER A 302 5.74 9.35 24.10
N ASN A 303 6.96 9.65 23.61
CA ASN A 303 7.33 9.94 22.20
C ASN A 303 6.63 9.12 21.09
N ARG A 304 6.03 7.97 21.40
CA ARG A 304 5.32 7.08 20.46
C ARG A 304 3.88 7.50 20.18
N SER A 305 3.37 8.52 20.87
CA SER A 305 1.99 9.02 20.78
C SER A 305 1.90 10.45 20.25
N ASN A 306 2.96 10.92 19.56
CA ASN A 306 2.98 12.27 19.00
C ASN A 306 1.74 12.45 18.10
N LEU A 307 0.80 13.28 18.54
CA LEU A 307 -0.35 13.71 17.71
C LEU A 307 0.06 14.73 16.63
N ALA A 308 1.35 15.04 16.59
CA ALA A 308 1.95 16.00 15.71
C ALA A 308 2.41 15.31 14.45
N LEU A 309 1.84 15.76 13.34
CA LEU A 309 2.24 15.36 12.01
C LEU A 309 3.30 16.34 11.50
N SER A 310 4.33 15.83 10.84
CA SER A 310 5.29 16.69 10.11
C SER A 310 4.58 17.44 8.98
N PRO A 311 5.16 18.53 8.45
CA PRO A 311 4.59 19.27 7.31
C PRO A 311 4.30 18.37 6.11
N GLU A 312 5.21 17.43 5.81
CA GLU A 312 5.05 16.45 4.75
C GLU A 312 3.87 15.52 5.04
N GLN A 313 3.74 15.06 6.27
CA GLN A 313 2.66 14.17 6.67
C GLN A 313 1.30 14.88 6.64
N VAL A 314 1.23 16.14 7.08
CA VAL A 314 0.02 16.98 6.94
C VAL A 314 -0.31 17.18 5.46
N SER A 315 0.67 17.58 4.64
CA SER A 315 0.47 17.74 3.20
C SER A 315 0.01 16.44 2.52
N PHE A 316 0.52 15.29 2.98
CA PHE A 316 0.11 13.98 2.49
C PHE A 316 -1.34 13.65 2.89
N LEU A 317 -1.72 13.95 4.12
CA LEU A 317 -3.03 13.63 4.68
C LEU A 317 -4.14 14.62 4.27
N ASN A 318 -3.80 15.85 3.86
CA ASN A 318 -4.77 16.89 3.50
C ASN A 318 -5.65 16.52 2.30
N LYS A 319 -5.11 15.80 1.31
CA LYS A 319 -5.85 15.33 0.14
C LYS A 319 -5.26 14.04 -0.38
N ILE A 320 -6.04 12.97 -0.32
CA ILE A 320 -5.61 11.63 -0.70
C ILE A 320 -6.51 11.14 -1.84
N GLU A 321 -5.87 10.75 -2.93
CA GLU A 321 -6.51 10.07 -4.04
C GLU A 321 -6.22 8.57 -3.92
N PHE A 322 -7.28 7.75 -3.93
CA PHE A 322 -7.17 6.31 -3.85
C PHE A 322 -7.11 5.66 -5.25
N PRO A 323 -6.38 4.53 -5.41
CA PRO A 323 -5.53 3.88 -4.41
C PRO A 323 -4.24 4.67 -4.13
N LYS A 324 -3.81 4.71 -2.87
CA LYS A 324 -2.61 5.44 -2.45
C LYS A 324 -1.55 4.50 -1.91
N PHE A 325 -0.33 4.61 -2.44
CA PHE A 325 0.85 3.93 -1.90
C PHE A 325 1.66 4.87 -1.02
N ILE A 326 1.96 4.45 0.21
CA ILE A 326 2.79 5.20 1.15
C ILE A 326 4.24 4.71 1.05
N ASN A 327 5.06 5.42 0.28
CA ASN A 327 6.48 5.12 0.15
C ASN A 327 7.30 5.89 1.20
N GLY A 328 8.29 5.26 1.83
CA GLY A 328 9.16 5.91 2.81
C GLY A 328 10.17 4.97 3.45
N GLN A 329 11.30 5.52 3.92
CA GLN A 329 12.32 4.76 4.66
C GLN A 329 11.82 4.36 6.06
N ALA A 330 12.51 3.43 6.72
CA ALA A 330 12.21 3.09 8.11
C ALA A 330 12.27 4.35 8.99
N GLY A 331 11.29 4.54 9.87
CA GLY A 331 11.20 5.72 10.74
C GLY A 331 10.52 6.96 10.13
N SER A 332 10.09 6.93 8.86
CA SER A 332 9.39 8.05 8.20
C SER A 332 7.93 8.29 8.66
N GLY A 333 7.42 7.51 9.62
CA GLY A 333 6.05 7.66 10.13
C GLY A 333 4.97 7.09 9.20
N LYS A 334 5.26 6.03 8.43
CA LYS A 334 4.26 5.36 7.57
C LYS A 334 3.08 4.81 8.36
N SER A 335 3.37 4.08 9.44
CA SER A 335 2.35 3.55 10.35
C SER A 335 1.52 4.68 10.95
N GLU A 336 2.17 5.78 11.31
CA GLU A 336 1.52 6.98 11.85
C GLU A 336 0.49 7.55 10.87
N MET A 337 0.90 7.85 9.63
CA MET A 337 0.01 8.36 8.59
C MET A 337 -1.17 7.39 8.33
N LEU A 338 -0.91 6.09 8.34
CA LEU A 338 -1.93 5.08 8.13
C LEU A 338 -2.95 5.06 9.28
N MET A 339 -2.52 5.23 10.54
CA MET A 339 -3.42 5.33 11.69
C MET A 339 -4.28 6.58 11.63
N TYR A 340 -3.70 7.72 11.22
CA TYR A 340 -4.50 8.91 10.96
C TYR A 340 -5.56 8.63 9.89
N MET A 341 -5.18 8.14 8.71
CA MET A 341 -6.13 7.81 7.64
C MET A 341 -7.25 6.89 8.15
N PHE A 342 -6.92 5.88 8.93
CA PHE A 342 -7.89 4.95 9.48
C PHE A 342 -8.85 5.62 10.48
N SER A 343 -8.32 6.47 11.38
CA SER A 343 -9.16 7.25 12.30
C SER A 343 -10.12 8.19 11.56
N GLU A 344 -9.70 8.81 10.45
CA GLU A 344 -10.60 9.63 9.62
C GLU A 344 -11.67 8.80 8.91
N LEU A 345 -11.31 7.63 8.39
CA LEU A 345 -12.28 6.70 7.79
C LEU A 345 -13.34 6.30 8.80
N HIS A 346 -12.91 5.94 10.01
CA HIS A 346 -13.84 5.60 11.09
C HIS A 346 -14.70 6.80 11.48
N PHE A 347 -14.11 8.00 11.62
CA PHE A 347 -14.87 9.21 11.91
C PHE A 347 -15.96 9.50 10.86
N ARG A 348 -15.62 9.45 9.57
CA ARG A 348 -16.58 9.67 8.47
C ARG A 348 -17.64 8.58 8.40
N LYS A 349 -17.31 7.35 8.78
CA LYS A 349 -18.27 6.26 8.93
C LYS A 349 -19.30 6.57 10.01
N GLU A 350 -18.87 7.07 11.17
CA GLU A 350 -19.76 7.49 12.27
C GLU A 350 -20.62 8.72 11.92
N LEU A 351 -20.17 9.54 10.97
CA LEU A 351 -20.97 10.61 10.35
C LEU A 351 -21.93 10.11 9.25
N GLU A 352 -21.96 8.80 8.99
CA GLU A 352 -22.75 8.17 7.93
C GLU A 352 -22.44 8.71 6.52
N GLU A 353 -21.21 9.20 6.27
CA GLU A 353 -20.79 9.72 4.95
C GLU A 353 -20.76 8.61 3.88
N PHE A 354 -20.59 7.36 4.30
CA PHE A 354 -20.57 6.19 3.42
C PHE A 354 -21.10 4.93 4.08
N SER A 355 -21.53 3.98 3.25
CA SER A 355 -22.00 2.66 3.68
C SER A 355 -20.84 1.65 3.73
N GLY A 356 -20.83 0.76 4.71
CA GLY A 356 -19.85 -0.33 4.81
C GLY A 356 -18.81 -0.12 5.92
N ASP A 357 -17.98 -1.13 6.14
CA ASP A 357 -17.00 -1.16 7.24
C ASP A 357 -15.58 -0.86 6.73
N PRO A 358 -14.86 0.10 7.33
CA PRO A 358 -13.43 0.22 7.09
C PRO A 358 -12.75 -1.05 7.61
N ILE A 359 -11.77 -1.57 6.89
CA ILE A 359 -11.05 -2.80 7.29
C ILE A 359 -9.56 -2.47 7.31
N PHE A 360 -8.93 -2.76 8.45
CA PHE A 360 -7.49 -2.68 8.61
C PHE A 360 -6.89 -4.09 8.63
N LEU A 361 -5.93 -4.33 7.74
CA LEU A 361 -5.26 -5.63 7.60
C LEU A 361 -3.78 -5.48 7.87
N THR A 362 -3.23 -6.42 8.64
CA THR A 362 -1.79 -6.52 8.94
C THR A 362 -1.31 -7.96 8.91
N GLU A 363 0.00 -8.17 8.93
CA GLU A 363 0.59 -9.50 8.80
C GLU A 363 0.55 -10.32 10.11
N ASN A 364 0.64 -9.66 11.27
CA ASN A 364 0.77 -10.35 12.56
C ASN A 364 0.09 -9.61 13.73
N ASN A 365 -0.12 -10.35 14.81
CA ASN A 365 -0.82 -9.88 16.01
C ASN A 365 -0.08 -8.77 16.76
N GLU A 366 1.26 -8.75 16.74
CA GLU A 366 2.02 -7.69 17.40
C GLU A 366 1.77 -6.33 16.73
N LEU A 367 1.83 -6.31 15.39
CA LEU A 367 1.50 -5.12 14.60
C LEU A 367 0.02 -4.75 14.73
N LEU A 368 -0.86 -5.74 14.85
CA LEU A 368 -2.29 -5.53 15.03
C LEU A 368 -2.61 -4.78 16.32
N GLU A 369 -2.13 -5.28 17.45
CA GLU A 369 -2.38 -4.66 18.76
C GLU A 369 -1.75 -3.28 18.86
N ARG A 370 -0.58 -3.08 18.23
CA ARG A 370 0.02 -1.76 18.11
C ARG A 370 -0.86 -0.80 17.31
N ALA A 371 -1.34 -1.23 16.14
CA ALA A 371 -2.20 -0.42 15.28
C ALA A 371 -3.53 -0.06 15.97
N LYS A 372 -4.15 -1.01 16.68
CA LYS A 372 -5.34 -0.74 17.51
C LYS A 372 -5.07 0.38 18.52
N ASN A 373 -4.05 0.22 19.36
CA ASN A 373 -3.73 1.21 20.38
C ASN A 373 -3.41 2.59 19.77
N ASP A 374 -2.65 2.62 18.69
CA ASP A 374 -2.28 3.88 18.03
C ASP A 374 -3.53 4.59 17.46
N ALA A 375 -4.44 3.86 16.79
CA ALA A 375 -5.69 4.40 16.25
C ALA A 375 -6.65 4.90 17.34
N GLU A 376 -6.73 4.19 18.48
CA GLU A 376 -7.51 4.62 19.64
C GLU A 376 -6.99 5.93 20.22
N ILE A 377 -5.67 6.05 20.39
CA ILE A 377 -5.01 7.28 20.81
C ILE A 377 -5.35 8.43 19.85
N LYS A 378 -5.35 8.18 18.53
CA LYS A 378 -5.72 9.21 17.54
C LYS A 378 -7.17 9.63 17.65
N LEU A 379 -8.11 8.71 17.83
CA LEU A 379 -9.51 9.05 18.02
C LEU A 379 -9.75 9.81 19.32
N LEU A 380 -9.13 9.37 20.42
CA LEU A 380 -9.29 9.94 21.76
C LEU A 380 -8.72 11.35 21.90
N PHE A 381 -7.57 11.59 21.28
CA PHE A 381 -6.80 12.81 21.58
C PHE A 381 -6.66 13.77 20.42
N ASN A 382 -7.05 13.38 19.19
CA ASN A 382 -7.18 14.35 18.11
C ASN A 382 -8.49 15.12 18.28
N ALA A 383 -8.38 16.43 18.51
CA ALA A 383 -9.52 17.30 18.77
C ALA A 383 -10.56 17.30 17.64
N ARG A 384 -10.18 16.96 16.39
CA ARG A 384 -11.10 16.85 15.25
C ARG A 384 -12.28 15.89 15.49
N TYR A 385 -12.03 14.81 16.23
CA TYR A 385 -12.99 13.71 16.38
C TYR A 385 -13.88 13.81 17.63
N GLN A 386 -13.53 14.71 18.55
CA GLN A 386 -14.05 14.69 19.91
C GLN A 386 -15.42 15.34 20.06
N ASP A 387 -15.82 16.21 19.15
CA ASP A 387 -17.14 16.88 19.20
C ASP A 387 -18.31 15.93 18.92
N TYR A 388 -18.02 14.70 18.48
CA TYR A 388 -19.00 13.75 17.99
C TYR A 388 -19.25 12.56 18.92
N GLY A 389 -18.60 12.52 20.10
CA GLY A 389 -18.86 11.49 21.11
C GLY A 389 -18.55 10.06 20.66
N LEU A 390 -17.58 9.89 19.75
CA LEU A 390 -17.23 8.60 19.16
C LEU A 390 -16.82 7.57 20.22
N ARG A 391 -17.32 6.34 20.08
CA ARG A 391 -16.99 5.23 20.98
C ARG A 391 -15.76 4.48 20.49
N VAL A 392 -14.70 4.57 21.29
CA VAL A 392 -13.39 3.95 21.00
C VAL A 392 -13.46 2.43 20.95
N SER A 393 -14.37 1.79 21.70
CA SER A 393 -14.54 0.33 21.70
C SER A 393 -14.87 -0.24 20.33
N ASP A 394 -15.51 0.56 19.48
CA ASP A 394 -16.14 0.08 18.25
C ASP A 394 -15.10 -0.01 17.12
N ILE A 395 -14.01 0.77 17.21
CA ILE A 395 -12.95 0.79 16.20
C ILE A 395 -12.16 -0.53 16.13
N ARG A 396 -11.97 -1.22 17.28
CA ARG A 396 -11.15 -2.44 17.35
C ARG A 396 -11.69 -3.58 16.51
N SER A 397 -13.00 -3.60 16.26
CA SER A 397 -13.70 -4.61 15.47
C SER A 397 -13.31 -4.59 13.98
N TYR A 398 -12.67 -3.52 13.53
CA TYR A 398 -12.23 -3.35 12.14
C TYR A 398 -10.79 -3.79 11.87
N PHE A 399 -10.07 -4.24 12.91
CA PHE A 399 -8.66 -4.60 12.83
C PHE A 399 -8.50 -6.12 12.82
N PHE A 400 -7.89 -6.64 11.76
CA PHE A 400 -7.61 -8.06 11.61
C PHE A 400 -6.16 -8.31 11.17
N THR A 401 -5.60 -9.45 11.56
CA THR A 401 -4.52 -9.99 10.72
C THR A 401 -5.13 -10.46 9.40
N PHE A 402 -4.37 -10.41 8.31
CA PHE A 402 -4.86 -10.90 7.01
C PHE A 402 -5.33 -12.35 7.10
N LYS A 403 -4.60 -13.17 7.87
CA LYS A 403 -4.95 -14.57 8.14
C LYS A 403 -6.30 -14.70 8.85
N ASP A 404 -6.50 -13.96 9.93
CA ASP A 404 -7.73 -14.06 10.73
C ASP A 404 -8.92 -13.46 9.98
N PHE A 405 -8.70 -12.39 9.21
CA PHE A 405 -9.72 -11.83 8.32
C PHE A 405 -10.24 -12.86 7.32
N LEU A 406 -9.34 -13.59 6.64
CA LEU A 406 -9.73 -14.63 5.70
C LEU A 406 -10.49 -15.76 6.41
N ARG A 407 -10.01 -16.21 7.56
CA ARG A 407 -10.65 -17.25 8.38
C ARG A 407 -12.06 -16.85 8.80
N GLU A 408 -12.23 -15.66 9.34
CA GLU A 408 -13.48 -15.22 9.97
C GLU A 408 -14.53 -14.70 8.97
N LYS A 409 -14.11 -14.20 7.80
CA LYS A 409 -15.02 -13.55 6.84
C LYS A 409 -15.30 -14.35 5.57
N PHE A 410 -14.47 -15.35 5.26
CA PHE A 410 -14.56 -16.09 3.99
C PHE A 410 -14.69 -17.60 4.15
N ILE A 411 -14.55 -18.15 5.36
CA ILE A 411 -14.71 -19.58 5.61
C ILE A 411 -15.93 -19.77 6.50
N ASP A 412 -16.99 -20.34 5.94
CA ASP A 412 -18.20 -20.68 6.69
C ASP A 412 -17.92 -21.85 7.65
N GLU A 413 -18.61 -21.89 8.80
CA GLU A 413 -18.46 -22.97 9.78
C GLU A 413 -18.81 -24.35 9.19
N ASP A 414 -19.65 -24.37 8.15
CA ASP A 414 -20.06 -25.58 7.42
C ASP A 414 -19.07 -26.01 6.33
N ASP A 415 -18.01 -25.24 6.07
CA ASP A 415 -17.00 -25.55 5.06
C ASP A 415 -16.08 -26.69 5.55
N GLU A 416 -15.82 -27.68 4.70
CA GLU A 416 -14.94 -28.82 5.00
C GLU A 416 -13.53 -28.38 5.41
N VAL A 417 -13.10 -27.20 4.95
CA VAL A 417 -11.79 -26.63 5.30
C VAL A 417 -11.79 -25.83 6.61
N PHE A 418 -12.95 -25.51 7.19
CA PHE A 418 -13.06 -24.69 8.41
C PHE A 418 -12.23 -25.29 9.55
N ASP A 419 -12.44 -26.57 9.84
CA ASP A 419 -11.70 -27.27 10.89
C ASP A 419 -10.18 -27.32 10.65
N ILE A 420 -9.74 -27.30 9.39
CA ILE A 420 -8.32 -27.38 9.02
C ILE A 420 -7.66 -26.01 9.13
N VAL A 421 -8.34 -24.99 8.60
CA VAL A 421 -7.79 -23.65 8.49
C VAL A 421 -7.95 -22.92 9.82
N CYS A 422 -9.05 -23.07 10.56
CA CYS A 422 -9.34 -22.34 11.79
C CYS A 422 -8.74 -23.00 13.05
N MET A 423 -8.49 -24.32 13.05
CA MET A 423 -7.76 -24.96 14.16
C MET A 423 -6.25 -24.74 13.99
N ASP A 424 -5.64 -23.98 14.90
CA ASP A 424 -4.19 -23.73 14.88
C ASP A 424 -3.35 -25.02 14.98
N GLU A 425 -3.91 -26.08 15.55
CA GLU A 425 -3.31 -27.43 15.59
C GLU A 425 -3.30 -28.15 14.24
N LYS A 426 -4.08 -27.74 13.24
CA LYS A 426 -4.03 -28.29 11.88
C LYS A 426 -3.36 -27.34 10.89
N TYR A 427 -3.29 -26.05 11.23
CA TYR A 427 -2.57 -25.06 10.45
C TYR A 427 -1.05 -25.30 10.48
N ILE A 428 -0.45 -25.35 9.29
CA ILE A 428 1.00 -25.44 9.11
C ILE A 428 1.52 -24.04 8.77
N ASN A 429 2.07 -23.34 9.76
CA ASN A 429 2.87 -22.13 9.53
C ASN A 429 4.32 -22.49 9.18
N PHE A 430 5.13 -21.51 8.74
CA PHE A 430 6.52 -21.76 8.38
C PHE A 430 7.34 -22.40 9.52
N TYR A 431 7.15 -21.97 10.76
CA TYR A 431 7.86 -22.53 11.91
C TYR A 431 7.56 -24.03 12.09
N ARG A 432 6.27 -24.38 12.04
CA ARG A 432 5.82 -25.76 12.15
C ARG A 432 6.23 -26.59 10.94
N PHE A 433 6.14 -26.04 9.75
CA PHE A 433 6.64 -26.68 8.53
C PHE A 433 8.12 -26.98 8.67
N LYS A 434 8.93 -25.99 9.08
CA LYS A 434 10.38 -26.15 9.25
C LYS A 434 10.69 -27.27 10.23
N LYS A 435 10.02 -27.28 11.38
CA LYS A 435 10.15 -28.37 12.37
C LYS A 435 9.79 -29.73 11.78
N LEU A 436 8.63 -29.86 11.13
CA LEU A 436 8.19 -31.10 10.49
C LEU A 436 9.13 -31.53 9.35
N TYR A 437 9.67 -30.59 8.59
CA TYR A 437 10.60 -30.83 7.50
C TYR A 437 11.95 -31.34 8.02
N GLU A 438 12.47 -30.71 9.06
CA GLU A 438 13.71 -31.11 9.74
C GLU A 438 13.57 -32.46 10.45
N GLU A 439 12.42 -32.73 11.08
CA GLU A 439 12.11 -34.00 11.75
C GLU A 439 11.65 -35.12 10.79
N SER A 440 11.42 -34.80 9.51
CA SER A 440 10.90 -35.77 8.54
C SER A 440 11.88 -36.92 8.24
N TYR A 441 11.34 -38.01 7.71
CA TYR A 441 12.11 -39.16 7.20
C TYR A 441 12.92 -38.86 5.92
N LEU A 442 12.90 -37.62 5.42
CA LEU A 442 13.71 -37.22 4.27
C LEU A 442 15.20 -37.40 4.58
N LYS A 443 15.95 -37.89 3.59
CA LYS A 443 17.40 -38.07 3.73
C LYS A 443 18.08 -36.73 3.95
N GLU A 444 19.09 -36.70 4.82
CA GLU A 444 19.83 -35.48 5.17
C GLU A 444 20.47 -34.77 3.98
N LYS A 445 20.89 -35.55 2.97
CA LYS A 445 21.39 -35.01 1.71
C LYS A 445 20.33 -34.19 0.95
N ILE A 446 19.06 -34.60 1.01
CA ILE A 446 17.95 -33.87 0.37
C ILE A 446 17.67 -32.58 1.13
N LYS A 447 17.58 -32.65 2.47
CA LYS A 447 17.36 -31.46 3.32
C LYS A 447 18.47 -30.41 3.19
N LYS A 448 19.71 -30.83 2.93
CA LYS A 448 20.84 -29.92 2.64
C LYS A 448 20.74 -29.23 1.27
N ILE A 449 20.22 -29.93 0.25
CA ILE A 449 20.06 -29.37 -1.10
C ILE A 449 18.84 -28.46 -1.15
N TYR A 450 17.77 -28.84 -0.45
CA TYR A 450 16.51 -28.12 -0.37
C TYR A 450 16.21 -27.78 1.09
N PRO A 451 16.74 -26.68 1.63
CA PRO A 451 16.43 -26.26 2.99
C PRO A 451 14.93 -25.93 3.13
N ALA A 452 14.42 -25.97 4.37
CA ALA A 452 13.01 -25.76 4.66
C ALA A 452 12.49 -24.41 4.11
N GLU A 453 13.29 -23.36 4.16
CA GLU A 453 12.99 -22.04 3.59
C GLU A 453 12.70 -22.13 2.09
N LEU A 454 13.54 -22.86 1.34
CA LEU A 454 13.40 -23.00 -0.11
C LEU A 454 12.19 -23.88 -0.45
N ALA A 455 12.00 -25.00 0.26
CA ALA A 455 10.85 -25.87 0.06
C ALA A 455 9.54 -25.15 0.35
N TRP A 456 9.47 -24.41 1.46
CA TRP A 456 8.32 -23.59 1.83
C TRP A 456 8.01 -22.51 0.80
N PHE A 457 9.05 -21.84 0.29
CA PHE A 457 8.90 -20.82 -0.75
C PHE A 457 8.32 -21.42 -2.03
N VAL A 458 8.85 -22.56 -2.50
CA VAL A 458 8.35 -23.21 -3.72
C VAL A 458 6.87 -23.60 -3.57
N ILE A 459 6.48 -24.23 -2.45
CA ILE A 459 5.10 -24.67 -2.19
C ILE A 459 4.10 -23.51 -2.15
N ASN A 460 4.49 -22.34 -1.64
CA ASN A 460 3.58 -21.20 -1.51
C ASN A 460 3.59 -20.27 -2.73
N THR A 461 4.54 -20.41 -3.65
CA THR A 461 4.67 -19.52 -4.81
C THR A 461 4.20 -20.17 -6.11
N PHE A 462 4.38 -21.49 -6.26
CA PHE A 462 4.05 -22.26 -7.46
C PHE A 462 3.09 -23.40 -7.12
#